data_AF-A0A1Y2N3J0-F1
#
_entry.id   AF-A0A1Y2N3J0-F1
#
_cell.length_a   1.000
_cell.length_b   1.000
_cell.length_c   1.000
_cell.angle_alpha   90.00
_cell.angle_beta   90.00
_cell.angle_gamma   90.00
#
_symmetry.space_group_name_H-M   'P 1'
#
loop_
_entity.id
_entity.type
_entity.pdbx_description
1 polymer ?
#
loop_
_entity_poly.entity_id
_entity_poly.type
_entity_poly.pdbx_seq_one_letter_code
_entity_poly.pdbx_strand_id
1 'polypeptide(L)' 'MADQRAGAILAGLGGATNVVEIEGCITRLRTEVRDPALVDRAALQKLAHGVVVSGTVVQVVVGPEADMIADDIADLL' A
#
# COMPACT_ATOMS: atom_id res chain seq x y z
N MET A 1 -15.93 -10.05 0.56
CA MET A 1 -15.61 -9.23 1.75
C MET A 1 -14.34 -8.53 1.38
N ALA A 2 -14.35 -7.20 1.25
CA ALA A 2 -13.16 -6.45 0.86
C ALA A 2 -12.02 -6.83 1.81
N ASP A 3 -10.90 -7.28 1.24
CA ASP A 3 -9.81 -7.89 1.96
C ASP A 3 -9.32 -6.96 3.07
N GLN A 4 -9.39 -7.42 4.33
CA GLN A 4 -9.07 -6.60 5.49
C GLN A 4 -7.62 -6.07 5.46
N ARG A 5 -6.74 -6.75 4.70
CA ARG A 5 -5.39 -6.30 4.38
C ARG A 5 -5.37 -5.07 3.48
N ALA A 6 -6.14 -5.04 2.40
CA ALA A 6 -6.19 -3.92 1.46
C ALA A 6 -6.61 -2.63 2.17
N GLY A 7 -7.71 -2.67 2.94
CA GLY A 7 -8.16 -1.52 3.72
C GLY A 7 -7.15 -1.06 4.78
N ALA A 8 -6.44 -1.98 5.43
CA ALA A 8 -5.42 -1.65 6.41
C ALA A 8 -4.16 -1.05 5.77
N ILE A 9 -3.75 -1.53 4.60
CA ILE A 9 -2.65 -0.96 3.82
C ILE A 9 -3.03 0.44 3.34
N LEU A 10 -4.23 0.62 2.80
CA LEU A 10 -4.75 1.92 2.39
C LEU A 10 -4.77 2.93 3.55
N ALA A 11 -5.24 2.51 4.72
CA ALA A 11 -5.19 3.33 5.93
C ALA A 11 -3.74 3.67 6.32
N GLY A 12 -2.82 2.70 6.24
CA GLY A 12 -1.39 2.91 6.51
C GLY A 12 -0.70 3.82 5.49
N LEU A 13 -1.20 3.92 4.26
CA LEU A 13 -0.71 4.86 3.25
C LEU A 13 -1.24 6.28 3.45
N GLY A 14 -2.08 6.54 4.45
CA GLY A 14 -2.71 7.84 4.69
C GLY A 14 -4.11 7.97 4.07
N GLY A 15 -4.70 6.87 3.60
CA GLY A 15 -6.04 6.80 3.03
C GLY A 15 -6.10 7.06 1.52
N ALA A 16 -7.29 6.87 0.95
CA ALA A 16 -7.55 7.01 -0.49
C ALA A 16 -7.15 8.36 -1.06
N THR A 17 -7.32 9.43 -0.29
CA THR A 17 -6.95 10.79 -0.71
C THR A 17 -5.45 11.01 -0.80
N ASN A 18 -4.65 10.19 -0.13
CA ASN A 18 -3.19 10.31 -0.14
C ASN A 18 -2.54 9.44 -1.24
N VAL A 19 -3.21 8.38 -1.68
CA VAL A 19 -2.70 7.52 -2.77
C VAL A 19 -2.93 8.21 -4.10
N VAL A 20 -1.87 8.33 -4.90
CA VAL A 20 -1.91 8.84 -6.28
C VAL A 20 -2.08 7.70 -7.26
N GLU A 21 -1.28 6.66 -7.09
CA GLU A 21 -1.24 5.50 -7.96
C GLU A 21 -0.80 4.27 -7.15
N ILE A 22 -1.35 3.11 -7.48
CA ILE A 22 -0.94 1.84 -6.91
C ILE A 22 -0.80 0.81 -8.03
N GLU A 23 0.31 0.08 -8.01
CA GLU A 23 0.62 -0.95 -8.99
C GLU A 23 1.11 -2.21 -8.26
N GLY A 24 0.46 -3.33 -8.54
CA GLY A 24 0.90 -4.65 -8.11
C GLY A 24 2.00 -5.18 -9.02
N CYS A 25 3.15 -5.50 -8.44
CA CYS A 25 4.17 -6.33 -9.09
C CYS A 25 4.02 -7.78 -8.58
N ILE A 26 5.05 -8.61 -8.73
CA ILE A 26 5.00 -10.04 -8.35
C ILE A 26 4.94 -10.25 -6.82
N THR A 27 5.70 -9.47 -6.04
CA THR A 27 5.78 -9.64 -4.57
C THR A 27 5.64 -8.35 -3.78
N ARG A 28 5.45 -7.23 -4.48
CA ARG A 28 5.47 -5.89 -3.92
C ARG A 28 4.43 -5.02 -4.58
N LEU A 29 3.83 -4.18 -3.77
CA LEU A 29 3.00 -3.07 -4.19
C LEU A 29 3.91 -1.86 -4.39
N ARG A 30 3.87 -1.25 -5.57
CA ARG A 30 4.49 0.03 -5.84
C ARG A 30 3.40 1.08 -5.74
N THR A 31 3.51 1.96 -4.76
CA THR A 31 2.51 2.96 -4.45
C THR A 31 3.14 4.34 -4.55
N GLU A 32 2.46 5.27 -5.20
CA GLU A 32 2.81 6.67 -5.19
C GLU A 32 1.83 7.41 -4.28
N VAL A 33 2.36 8.22 -3.37
CA VAL A 33 1.57 9.01 -2.42
C VAL A 33 1.82 10.50 -2.62
N ARG A 34 0.81 11.32 -2.30
CA ARG A 34 0.90 12.77 -2.34
C ARG A 34 1.79 13.30 -1.23
N ASP A 35 1.56 12.82 -0.02
CA ASP A 35 2.29 13.22 1.18
C ASP A 35 2.86 12.00 1.92
N PRO A 36 4.19 11.80 1.88
CA PRO A 36 4.83 10.71 2.61
C PRO A 36 4.85 10.90 4.13
N ALA A 37 4.50 12.09 4.65
CA ALA A 37 4.39 12.32 6.09
C ALA A 37 3.14 11.66 6.69
N LEU A 38 2.10 11.46 5.88
CA LEU A 38 0.86 10.77 6.29
C LEU A 38 0.99 9.24 6.26
N VAL A 39 2.10 8.72 5.73
CA VAL A 39 2.33 7.27 5.62
C VAL A 39 2.82 6.70 6.94
N ASP A 40 2.02 5.81 7.53
CA ASP A 40 2.37 5.04 8.71
C ASP A 40 3.17 3.79 8.33
N ARG A 41 4.49 3.98 8.23
CA ARG A 41 5.45 2.90 7.99
C ARG A 41 5.39 1.80 9.05
N ALA A 42 5.10 2.13 10.30
CA ALA A 42 5.10 1.15 11.39
C ALA A 42 3.86 0.25 11.32
N ALA A 43 2.70 0.79 10.93
CA ALA A 43 1.51 0.01 10.64
C ALA A 43 1.73 -0.89 9.41
N LEU A 44 2.28 -0.34 8.32
CA LEU A 44 2.55 -1.09 7.10
C LEU A 44 3.55 -2.25 7.33
N GLN A 45 4.60 -2.05 8.14
CA GLN A 45 5.57 -3.10 8.48
C GLN A 45 4.97 -4.25 9.31
N LYS A 46 3.82 -4.06 9.97
CA LYS A 46 3.12 -5.16 10.67
C LYS A 46 2.28 -6.00 9.72
N LEU A 47 1.87 -5.42 8.59
CA LEU A 47 0.98 -6.04 7.60
C LEU A 47 1.75 -6.59 6.41
N ALA A 48 2.99 -6.13 6.20
CA ALA A 48 3.87 -6.47 5.10
C ALA A 48 5.18 -7.07 5.60
N HIS A 49 5.85 -7.84 4.75
CA HIS A 49 7.18 -8.38 5.02
C HIS A 49 8.28 -7.32 4.95
N GLY A 50 8.03 -6.19 4.29
CA GLY A 50 8.97 -5.10 4.17
C GLY A 50 8.31 -3.86 3.62
N VAL A 51 8.79 -2.69 4.04
CA VAL A 51 8.30 -1.40 3.55
C VAL A 51 9.50 -0.54 3.22
N VAL A 52 9.56 -0.06 1.99
CA VAL A 52 10.59 0.86 1.51
C VAL A 52 9.91 2.18 1.17
N VAL A 53 10.39 3.28 1.71
CA VAL A 53 9.86 4.62 1.40
C VAL A 53 10.99 5.44 0.79
N SER A 54 10.76 5.96 -0.40
CA SER A 54 11.71 6.75 -1.17
C SER A 54 11.02 8.01 -1.69
N GLY A 55 10.99 9.06 -0.85
CA GLY A 55 10.25 10.28 -1.15
C GLY A 55 8.74 10.00 -1.16
N THR A 56 8.09 10.32 -2.27
CA THR A 56 6.65 10.08 -2.52
C THR A 56 6.34 8.64 -2.94
N VAL A 57 7.34 7.82 -3.21
CA VAL A 57 7.14 6.43 -3.62
C VAL A 57 7.30 5.51 -2.43
N VAL A 58 6.30 4.68 -2.18
CA VAL A 58 6.25 3.64 -1.16
C VAL A 58 6.23 2.27 -1.84
N GLN A 59 7.09 1.35 -1.42
CA GLN A 59 7.04 -0.04 -1.86
C GLN A 59 6.72 -0.92 -0.66
N VAL A 60 5.61 -1.64 -0.75
CA VAL A 60 5.13 -2.53 0.32
C VAL A 60 5.27 -3.97 -0.16
N VAL A 61 6.15 -4.74 0.48
CA VAL A 61 6.41 -6.15 0.17
C VAL A 61 5.39 -7.01 0.90
N VAL A 62 4.30 -7.39 0.22
CA VAL A 62 3.21 -8.19 0.80
C VAL A 62 3.27 -9.67 0.44
N GLY A 63 4.15 -10.06 -0.48
CA GLY A 63 4.26 -11.44 -0.97
C GLY A 63 3.48 -11.66 -2.29
N PRO A 64 3.24 -12.92 -2.70
CA PRO A 64 2.69 -13.24 -4.02
C PRO A 64 1.25 -12.73 -4.24
N GLU A 65 0.58 -12.30 -3.18
CA GLU A 65 -0.76 -11.70 -3.20
C GLU A 65 -0.73 -10.20 -3.54
N ALA A 66 0.43 -9.64 -3.89
CA ALA A 66 0.58 -8.21 -4.18
C ALA A 66 -0.34 -7.73 -5.31
N ASP A 67 -0.49 -8.50 -6.37
CA ASP A 67 -1.36 -8.14 -7.50
C ASP A 67 -2.83 -8.04 -7.06
N MET A 68 -3.34 -9.05 -6.36
CA MET A 68 -4.70 -9.05 -5.82
C MET A 68 -4.94 -7.90 -4.84
N ILE A 69 -3.98 -7.63 -3.94
CA ILE A 69 -4.10 -6.53 -2.98
C ILE A 69 -4.10 -5.17 -3.69
N ALA A 70 -3.36 -5.02 -4.80
CA ALA A 70 -3.37 -3.78 -5.57
C ALA A 70 -4.75 -3.54 -6.19
N ASP A 71 -5.35 -4.57 -6.79
CA ASP A 71 -6.71 -4.52 -7.35
C ASP A 71 -7.74 -4.23 -6.26
N ASP A 72 -7.67 -4.90 -5.11
CA ASP A 72 -8.58 -4.66 -3.98
C ASP A 72 -8.46 -3.21 -3.45
N ILE A 73 -7.24 -2.65 -3.43
CA ILE A 73 -7.04 -1.24 -3.06
C ILE A 73 -7.61 -0.33 -4.15
N ALA A 74 -7.43 -0.65 -5.42
CA ALA A 74 -7.98 0.13 -6.53
C ALA A 74 -9.51 0.16 -6.50
N ASP A 75 -10.17 -0.93 -6.11
CA ASP A 75 -11.62 -1.00 -5.90
C ASP A 75 -12.11 -0.17 -4.69
N LEU A 76 -11.22 0.14 -3.75
CA LEU A 76 -11.50 0.96 -2.56
C LEU A 76 -11.21 2.46 -2.76
N LEU A 77 -10.55 2.85 -3.85
CA LEU A 77 -10.20 4.23 -4.22
C LEU A 77 -11.33 4.92 -4.98
#